data_AF-A0A915M652-F1
#
_entry.id   AF-A0A915M652-F1
#
_cell.length_a   1.000
_cell.length_b   1.000
_cell.length_c   1.000
_cell.angle_alpha   90.00
_cell.angle_beta   90.00
_cell.angle_gamma   90.00
#
_symmetry.space_group_name_H-M   'P 1'
#
loop_
_entity.id
_entity.type
_entity.pdbx_description
1 polymer ?
#
loop_
_entity_poly.entity_id
_entity_poly.type
_entity_poly.pdbx_seq_one_letter_code
_entity_poly.pdbx_strand_id
1 'polypeptide(L)'
;MSNTPLKFALITGANSGIGLHLAKSLFASGNFSSIVLACRDEKKANLAIEEIKKSVKDVKELTTNLNYLQLDLSSKTSVEQFVKNFCQVCPRNCLNLLVNNAGIMGHPYQLSPDGVEIHYATNHLGHFLLTNLLLKNCMFERFARILILTSSLFERFPYLLNVEELQSPTPLYSPNDYYSVSKYANFLHAVGLAKQFKEDSVEIKVVSPGFVRGTQLGRQTNYFLRTLATPLIWFFSKNLDQGISTLLHCINSPYSELESGKLYKNCMVKELPGLEVIMHELVSNELLTDYRPISIETGILAGANGSARIQIGSTDILLSVKAELNTTTDPILSNRLKFFVDLSANASPKFAGRGGQEQAEEWAKTLYAAYDNDYIMVDSMKRLLLAPPLHYWTLYVDAIVLQHDGNIMDALSLGVKAALFDTQICNVIVRPADEGKFLIDLPDEISTWKLDVTSAPLIVAVTRIGNQSVFDLDLSEELCSNNTLYVGIKQGENEEDNSESLITCIKKVGGGAVEIDSMVEMLEKATHIARNLNFGLMNKLKKR
;
A
#
# COMPACT_ATOMS: atom_id res chain seq x y z
N MET A 1 -9.75 52.63 6.64
CA MET A 1 -9.17 51.67 5.67
C MET A 1 -9.39 50.28 6.23
N SER A 2 -10.26 49.48 5.60
CA SER A 2 -10.52 48.11 6.03
C SER A 2 -9.21 47.31 5.97
N ASN A 3 -8.76 46.81 7.11
CA ASN A 3 -7.52 46.06 7.25
C ASN A 3 -7.75 44.63 6.71
N THR A 4 -7.86 44.49 5.38
CA THR A 4 -7.99 43.19 4.73
C THR A 4 -6.69 42.39 4.91
N PRO A 5 -6.76 41.12 5.33
CA PRO A 5 -5.56 40.31 5.53
C PRO A 5 -4.78 40.17 4.23
N LEU A 6 -3.46 40.28 4.31
CA LEU A 6 -2.57 40.14 3.15
C LEU A 6 -2.69 38.73 2.57
N LYS A 7 -3.03 38.65 1.28
CA LYS A 7 -3.17 37.37 0.59
C LYS A 7 -2.07 37.15 -0.45
N PHE A 8 -1.34 36.05 -0.34
CA PHE A 8 -0.27 35.70 -1.28
C PHE A 8 -0.62 34.47 -2.12
N ALA A 9 -0.28 34.53 -3.41
CA ALA A 9 -0.26 33.38 -4.30
C ALA A 9 1.16 33.12 -4.82
N LEU A 10 1.58 31.87 -4.84
CA LEU A 10 2.85 31.42 -5.39
C LEU A 10 2.59 30.44 -6.53
N ILE A 11 3.08 30.77 -7.73
CA ILE A 11 2.86 29.97 -8.93
C ILE A 11 4.22 29.61 -9.53
N THR A 12 4.51 28.30 -9.61
CA THR A 12 5.72 27.81 -10.27
C THR A 12 5.54 27.77 -11.79
N GLY A 13 6.55 28.20 -12.55
CA GLY A 13 6.51 28.16 -14.01
C GLY A 13 5.49 29.13 -14.62
N ALA A 14 5.27 30.28 -13.98
CA ALA A 14 4.28 31.28 -14.36
C ALA A 14 4.69 32.19 -15.52
N ASN A 15 5.83 31.94 -16.17
CA ASN A 15 6.33 32.72 -17.30
C ASN A 15 5.80 32.25 -18.66
N SER A 16 5.08 31.13 -18.73
CA SER A 16 4.50 30.63 -19.98
C SER A 16 3.31 29.68 -19.75
N GLY A 17 2.55 29.40 -20.81
CA GLY A 17 1.51 28.37 -20.83
C GLY A 17 0.43 28.54 -19.74
N ILE A 18 0.07 27.44 -19.09
CA ILE A 18 -0.99 27.39 -18.06
C ILE A 18 -0.67 28.33 -16.88
N GLY A 19 0.58 28.34 -16.41
CA GLY A 19 1.00 29.17 -15.28
C GLY A 19 0.86 30.67 -15.55
N LEU A 20 1.23 31.13 -16.75
CA LEU A 20 1.07 32.53 -17.17
C LEU A 20 -0.40 32.94 -17.25
N HIS A 21 -1.23 32.13 -17.91
CA HIS A 21 -2.66 32.40 -18.05
C HIS A 21 -3.39 32.37 -16.70
N LEU A 22 -2.98 31.48 -15.79
CA LEU A 22 -3.49 31.46 -14.42
C LEU A 22 -3.07 32.72 -13.67
N ALA A 23 -1.79 33.11 -13.71
CA ALA A 23 -1.31 34.34 -13.06
C ALA A 23 -2.05 35.58 -13.56
N LYS A 24 -2.33 35.66 -14.87
CA LYS A 24 -3.14 36.72 -15.48
C LYS A 24 -4.56 36.75 -14.93
N SER A 25 -5.22 35.60 -14.81
CA SER A 25 -6.58 35.50 -14.27
C SER A 25 -6.65 35.86 -12.78
N LEU A 26 -5.66 35.42 -12.01
CA LEU A 26 -5.56 35.76 -10.58
C LEU A 26 -5.28 37.26 -10.39
N PHE A 27 -4.41 37.85 -11.22
CA PHE A 27 -4.14 39.29 -11.21
C PHE A 27 -5.39 40.11 -11.55
N ALA A 28 -6.14 39.70 -12.58
CA ALA A 28 -7.39 40.36 -12.97
C ALA A 28 -8.49 40.27 -11.89
N SER A 29 -8.46 39.25 -11.03
CA SER A 29 -9.45 39.12 -9.95
C SER A 29 -9.24 40.08 -8.78
N GLY A 30 -8.02 40.61 -8.60
CA GLY A 30 -7.69 41.52 -7.49
C GLY A 30 -7.75 40.88 -6.08
N ASN A 31 -7.99 39.57 -5.97
CA ASN A 31 -8.20 38.88 -4.69
C ASN A 31 -6.93 38.65 -3.86
N PHE A 32 -5.75 38.84 -4.48
CA PHE A 32 -4.45 38.65 -3.83
C PHE A 32 -3.74 39.99 -3.70
N SER A 33 -3.08 40.21 -2.55
CA SER A 33 -2.19 41.35 -2.34
C SER A 33 -0.90 41.19 -3.13
N SER A 34 -0.42 39.95 -3.28
CA SER A 34 0.75 39.67 -4.10
C SER A 34 0.68 38.30 -4.78
N ILE A 35 1.15 38.25 -6.03
CA ILE A 35 1.32 37.04 -6.82
C ILE A 35 2.81 36.91 -7.15
N VAL A 36 3.43 35.85 -6.66
CA VAL A 36 4.85 35.53 -6.88
C VAL A 36 4.97 34.54 -8.03
N LEU A 37 5.64 34.97 -9.10
CA LEU A 37 5.99 34.16 -10.24
C LEU A 37 7.36 33.52 -9.99
N ALA A 38 7.35 32.24 -9.63
CA ALA A 38 8.56 31.47 -9.38
C ALA A 38 9.05 30.81 -10.67
N CYS A 39 10.13 31.35 -11.24
CA CYS A 39 10.60 31.00 -12.58
C CYS A 39 12.12 30.88 -12.62
N ARG A 40 12.65 30.02 -13.51
CA ARG A 40 14.09 29.84 -13.67
C ARG A 40 14.80 31.03 -14.32
N ASP A 41 14.13 31.68 -15.28
CA ASP A 41 14.70 32.72 -16.14
C ASP A 41 14.05 34.08 -15.83
N GLU A 42 14.84 34.99 -15.27
CA GLU A 42 14.43 36.33 -14.87
C GLU A 42 13.87 37.15 -16.05
N LYS A 43 14.54 37.13 -17.20
CA LYS A 43 14.14 37.93 -18.37
C LYS A 43 12.75 37.49 -18.85
N LYS A 44 12.53 36.18 -18.94
CA LYS A 44 11.22 35.64 -19.33
C LYS A 44 10.14 35.92 -18.29
N ALA A 45 10.49 35.88 -17.01
CA ALA A 45 9.54 36.21 -15.94
C ALA A 45 9.13 37.68 -15.97
N ASN A 46 10.08 38.60 -16.16
CA ASN A 46 9.80 40.04 -16.25
C ASN A 46 8.95 40.38 -17.48
N LEU A 47 9.22 39.76 -18.63
CA LEU A 47 8.37 39.88 -19.82
C LEU A 47 6.94 39.40 -19.55
N ALA A 48 6.79 38.26 -18.87
CA ALA A 48 5.48 37.74 -18.46
C ALA A 48 4.75 38.69 -17.49
N ILE A 49 5.46 39.30 -16.53
CA ILE A 49 4.87 40.30 -15.62
C ILE A 49 4.37 41.53 -16.41
N GLU A 50 5.15 42.02 -17.37
CA GLU A 50 4.70 43.12 -18.23
C GLU A 50 3.48 42.74 -19.07
N GLU A 51 3.46 41.53 -19.63
CA GLU A 51 2.34 41.02 -20.41
C GLU A 51 1.06 40.95 -19.57
N ILE A 52 1.14 40.41 -18.35
CA ILE A 52 0.02 40.35 -17.42
C ILE A 52 -0.51 41.75 -17.15
N LYS A 53 0.37 42.70 -16.78
CA LYS A 53 -0.01 44.09 -16.49
C LYS A 53 -0.66 44.76 -17.71
N LYS A 54 -0.12 44.59 -18.92
CA LYS A 54 -0.70 45.18 -20.14
C LYS A 54 -2.07 44.61 -20.49
N SER A 55 -2.35 43.37 -20.09
CA SER A 55 -3.53 42.63 -20.52
C SER A 55 -4.79 42.86 -19.69
N VAL A 56 -4.68 43.51 -18.52
CA VAL A 56 -5.80 43.83 -17.64
C VAL A 56 -6.10 45.32 -17.78
N LYS A 57 -7.33 45.67 -18.17
CA LYS A 57 -7.78 47.07 -18.18
C LYS A 57 -7.93 47.53 -16.72
N ASP A 58 -7.58 48.79 -16.44
CA ASP A 58 -7.71 49.41 -15.11
C ASP A 58 -6.72 48.91 -14.03
N VAL A 59 -5.48 48.55 -14.41
CA VAL A 59 -4.37 48.23 -13.48
C VAL A 59 -4.18 49.26 -12.36
N LYS A 60 -4.49 50.54 -12.61
CA LYS A 60 -4.33 51.63 -11.63
C LYS A 60 -5.23 51.47 -10.40
N GLU A 61 -6.31 50.69 -10.48
CA GLU A 61 -7.21 50.42 -9.36
C GLU A 61 -6.87 49.12 -8.61
N LEU A 62 -6.03 48.26 -9.20
CA LEU A 62 -5.62 46.99 -8.59
C LEU A 62 -4.46 47.21 -7.61
N THR A 63 -4.64 46.80 -6.36
CA THR A 63 -3.60 46.81 -5.32
C THR A 63 -2.68 45.58 -5.34
N THR A 64 -2.86 44.68 -6.32
CA THR A 64 -2.11 43.42 -6.43
C THR A 64 -0.70 43.65 -6.97
N ASN A 65 0.31 43.17 -6.25
CA ASN A 65 1.71 43.23 -6.67
C ASN A 65 2.17 41.93 -7.37
N LEU A 66 2.77 42.06 -8.56
CA LEU A 66 3.41 40.95 -9.27
C LEU A 66 4.91 40.97 -8.99
N ASN A 67 5.41 39.89 -8.39
CA ASN A 67 6.82 39.75 -8.01
C ASN A 67 7.43 38.54 -8.71
N TYR A 68 8.71 38.66 -9.09
CA TYR A 68 9.51 37.54 -9.58
C TYR A 68 10.41 37.03 -8.47
N LEU A 69 10.55 35.71 -8.36
CA LEU A 69 11.61 35.07 -7.59
C LEU A 69 12.21 33.91 -8.39
N GLN A 70 13.54 33.81 -8.37
CA GLN A 70 14.27 32.79 -9.13
C GLN A 70 14.08 31.40 -8.51
N LEU A 71 13.59 30.45 -9.29
CA LEU A 71 13.41 29.07 -8.89
C LEU A 71 13.76 28.11 -10.03
N ASP A 72 14.79 27.29 -9.81
CA ASP A 72 15.06 26.10 -10.61
C ASP A 72 14.69 24.84 -9.80
N LEU A 73 13.58 24.20 -10.18
CA LEU A 73 13.07 23.00 -9.51
C LEU A 73 13.95 21.77 -9.74
N SER A 74 14.87 21.81 -10.71
CA SER A 74 15.82 20.72 -10.93
C SER A 74 17.01 20.76 -9.95
N SER A 75 17.12 21.77 -9.08
CA SER A 75 18.23 21.91 -8.13
C SER A 75 17.72 22.13 -6.71
N LYS A 76 18.07 21.22 -5.80
CA LYS A 76 17.83 21.31 -4.36
C LYS A 76 18.33 22.63 -3.79
N THR A 77 19.56 23.01 -4.11
CA THR A 77 20.16 24.28 -3.67
C THR A 77 19.34 25.49 -4.13
N SER A 78 18.83 25.47 -5.37
CA SER A 78 17.97 26.54 -5.86
C SER A 78 16.64 26.60 -5.11
N VAL A 79 16.02 25.45 -4.81
CA VAL A 79 14.76 25.38 -4.04
C VAL A 79 14.96 25.91 -2.61
N GLU A 80 16.04 25.51 -1.93
CA GLU A 80 16.35 25.99 -0.58
C GLU A 80 16.59 27.50 -0.56
N GLN A 81 17.34 28.03 -1.54
CA GLN A 81 17.59 29.46 -1.66
C GLN A 81 16.32 30.24 -2.00
N PHE A 82 15.46 29.69 -2.86
CA PHE A 82 14.16 30.27 -3.15
C PHE A 82 13.31 30.42 -1.89
N VAL A 83 13.21 29.38 -1.06
CA VAL A 83 12.40 29.44 0.17
C VAL A 83 12.95 30.50 1.13
N LYS A 84 14.28 30.59 1.29
CA LYS A 84 14.90 31.65 2.09
C LYS A 84 14.50 33.04 1.61
N ASN A 85 14.56 33.29 0.30
CA ASN A 85 14.17 34.57 -0.29
C ASN A 85 12.66 34.82 -0.18
N PHE A 86 11.83 33.79 -0.38
CA PHE A 86 10.38 33.88 -0.28
C PHE A 86 9.94 34.25 1.15
N CYS A 87 10.57 33.68 2.18
CA CYS A 87 10.31 34.02 3.58
C CYS A 87 10.67 35.47 3.94
N GLN A 88 11.49 36.17 3.14
CA GLN A 88 11.78 37.59 3.32
C GLN A 88 10.70 38.50 2.70
N VAL A 89 9.97 38.00 1.70
CA VAL A 89 8.98 38.77 0.92
C VAL A 89 7.56 38.49 1.38
N CYS A 90 7.26 37.25 1.76
CA CYS A 90 5.95 36.82 2.24
C CYS A 90 5.99 36.70 3.77
N PRO A 91 5.11 37.40 4.52
CA PRO A 91 4.98 37.17 5.95
C PRO A 91 4.50 35.73 6.24
N ARG A 92 4.83 35.22 7.44
CA ARG A 92 4.34 33.91 7.89
C ARG A 92 2.81 33.89 7.92
N ASN A 93 2.24 32.72 7.66
CA ASN A 93 0.79 32.49 7.60
C ASN A 93 0.03 33.41 6.60
N CYS A 94 0.68 33.89 5.55
CA CYS A 94 0.03 34.72 4.51
C CYS A 94 -0.03 34.06 3.13
N LEU A 95 0.54 32.86 2.95
CA LEU A 95 0.44 32.12 1.69
C LEU A 95 -0.92 31.40 1.62
N ASN A 96 -1.84 31.89 0.80
CA ASN A 96 -3.17 31.29 0.65
C ASN A 96 -3.25 30.36 -0.57
N LEU A 97 -2.34 30.48 -1.53
CA LEU A 97 -2.36 29.66 -2.74
C LEU A 97 -0.95 29.26 -3.17
N LEU A 98 -0.66 27.97 -3.23
CA LEU A 98 0.50 27.40 -3.91
C LEU A 98 0.04 26.62 -5.13
N VAL A 99 0.63 26.91 -6.30
CA VAL A 99 0.37 26.17 -7.54
C VAL A 99 1.67 25.52 -8.03
N ASN A 100 1.76 24.21 -7.80
CA ASN A 100 2.81 23.34 -8.30
C ASN A 100 2.52 22.98 -9.77
N ASN A 101 2.72 23.96 -10.65
CA ASN A 101 2.39 23.92 -12.08
C ASN A 101 3.59 23.62 -12.99
N ALA A 102 4.79 24.08 -12.64
CA ALA A 102 5.94 23.93 -13.52
C ALA A 102 6.18 22.45 -13.90
N GLY A 103 6.66 22.23 -15.12
CA GLY A 103 7.07 20.90 -15.54
C GLY A 103 7.68 20.88 -16.93
N ILE A 104 8.32 19.76 -17.23
CA ILE A 104 8.94 19.44 -18.51
C ILE A 104 8.44 18.09 -19.02
N MET A 105 8.48 17.88 -20.32
CA MET A 105 8.10 16.63 -20.99
C MET A 105 8.96 16.42 -22.24
N GLY A 106 9.29 15.17 -22.54
CA GLY A 106 9.94 14.79 -23.79
C GLY A 106 11.41 15.17 -23.87
N HIS A 107 12.06 15.41 -22.73
CA HIS A 107 13.51 15.65 -22.70
C HIS A 107 14.29 14.34 -22.94
N PRO A 108 15.42 14.38 -23.68
CA PRO A 108 16.34 13.25 -23.72
C PRO A 108 16.86 12.96 -22.30
N TYR A 109 17.35 11.74 -22.08
CA TYR A 109 17.87 11.36 -20.76
C TYR A 109 18.94 12.34 -20.32
N GLN A 110 18.73 12.93 -19.15
CA GLN A 110 19.65 13.87 -18.54
C GLN A 110 19.46 13.79 -17.03
N LEU A 111 20.57 13.87 -16.30
CA LEU A 111 20.55 14.05 -14.85
C LEU A 111 20.49 15.54 -14.51
N SER A 112 19.70 15.84 -13.49
CA SER A 112 19.74 17.11 -12.76
C SER A 112 21.10 17.29 -12.06
N PRO A 113 21.45 18.51 -11.61
CA PRO A 113 22.64 18.75 -10.80
C PRO A 113 22.73 17.86 -9.55
N ASP A 114 21.60 17.39 -9.03
CA ASP A 114 21.52 16.52 -7.86
C ASP A 114 21.57 15.01 -8.22
N GLY A 115 21.83 14.68 -9.49
CA GLY A 115 22.00 13.31 -9.94
C GLY A 115 20.71 12.53 -10.19
N VAL A 116 19.55 13.19 -10.25
CA VAL A 116 18.23 12.55 -10.50
C VAL A 116 17.76 12.84 -11.92
N GLU A 117 17.12 11.86 -12.56
CA GLU A 117 16.49 12.03 -13.88
C GLU A 117 15.63 13.29 -13.96
N ILE A 118 15.80 14.05 -15.05
CA ILE A 118 15.37 15.44 -15.15
C ILE A 118 13.86 15.66 -15.04
N HIS A 119 13.01 14.75 -15.57
CA HIS A 119 11.56 14.86 -15.42
C HIS A 119 11.15 14.65 -13.97
N TYR A 120 11.66 13.61 -13.31
CA TYR A 120 11.35 13.32 -11.91
C TYR A 120 11.86 14.42 -10.98
N ALA A 121 13.09 14.90 -11.21
CA ALA A 121 13.69 16.01 -10.48
C ALA A 121 12.83 17.28 -10.57
N THR A 122 12.48 17.69 -11.80
CA THR A 122 11.80 18.98 -12.05
C THR A 122 10.30 18.94 -11.74
N ASN A 123 9.61 17.88 -12.14
CA ASN A 123 8.14 17.82 -12.06
C ASN A 123 7.65 17.40 -10.68
N HIS A 124 8.47 16.68 -9.92
CA HIS A 124 8.10 16.07 -8.65
C HIS A 124 9.01 16.47 -7.49
N LEU A 125 10.28 16.05 -7.47
CA LEU A 125 11.15 16.24 -6.29
C LEU A 125 11.36 17.71 -5.92
N GLY A 126 11.53 18.60 -6.91
CA GLY A 126 11.64 20.03 -6.67
C GLY A 126 10.38 20.61 -6.02
N HIS A 127 9.19 20.22 -6.49
CA HIS A 127 7.92 20.66 -5.90
C HIS A 127 7.66 20.04 -4.54
N PHE A 128 8.01 18.77 -4.36
CA PHE A 128 7.96 18.07 -3.09
C PHE A 128 8.79 18.81 -2.04
N LEU A 129 10.05 19.10 -2.36
CA LEU A 129 10.95 19.83 -1.47
C LEU A 129 10.43 21.25 -1.19
N LEU A 130 10.01 21.99 -2.23
CA LEU A 130 9.46 23.33 -2.10
C LEU A 130 8.27 23.35 -1.14
N THR A 131 7.31 22.44 -1.34
CA THR A 131 6.09 22.38 -0.55
C THR A 131 6.41 22.06 0.92
N ASN A 132 7.24 21.06 1.17
CA ASN A 132 7.64 20.68 2.52
C ASN A 132 8.45 21.75 3.25
N LEU A 133 9.32 22.48 2.55
CA LEU A 133 10.06 23.60 3.15
C LEU A 133 9.12 24.77 3.49
N LEU A 134 8.14 25.09 2.65
CA LEU A 134 7.14 26.13 2.94
C LEU A 134 6.25 25.74 4.14
N LEU A 135 5.87 24.47 4.23
CA LEU A 135 5.16 23.91 5.39
C LEU A 135 6.01 24.01 6.67
N LYS A 136 7.27 23.56 6.61
CA LYS A 136 8.22 23.64 7.73
C LYS A 136 8.43 25.08 8.23
N ASN A 137 8.38 26.07 7.34
CA ASN A 137 8.52 27.49 7.68
C ASN A 137 7.20 28.17 8.11
N CYS A 138 6.09 27.43 8.22
CA CYS A 138 4.77 27.96 8.60
C CYS A 138 4.31 29.11 7.69
N MET A 139 4.45 28.93 6.38
CA MET A 139 4.08 29.97 5.41
C MET A 139 2.59 30.02 5.11
N PHE A 140 1.89 28.88 5.22
CA PHE A 140 0.51 28.73 4.80
C PHE A 140 -0.46 29.37 5.79
N GLU A 141 -1.41 30.13 5.25
CA GLU A 141 -2.55 30.64 5.99
C GLU A 141 -3.55 29.51 6.30
N ARG A 142 -4.46 29.72 7.26
CA ARG A 142 -5.53 28.76 7.51
C ARG A 142 -6.46 28.71 6.29
N PHE A 143 -6.89 27.53 5.87
CA PHE A 143 -7.68 27.35 4.65
C PHE A 143 -6.95 27.73 3.35
N ALA A 144 -5.60 27.75 3.38
CA ALA A 144 -4.82 27.88 2.16
C ALA A 144 -5.04 26.68 1.23
N ARG A 145 -4.72 26.85 -0.05
CA ARG A 145 -4.86 25.83 -1.09
C ARG A 145 -3.53 25.49 -1.72
N ILE A 146 -3.24 24.20 -1.87
CA ILE A 146 -2.12 23.68 -2.64
C ILE A 146 -2.68 22.91 -3.83
N LEU A 147 -2.45 23.44 -5.04
CA LEU A 147 -2.81 22.79 -6.29
C LEU A 147 -1.58 22.08 -6.85
N ILE A 148 -1.69 20.77 -7.04
CA ILE A 148 -0.63 19.94 -7.61
C ILE A 148 -1.05 19.44 -9.00
N LEU A 149 -0.28 19.79 -10.03
CA LEU A 149 -0.64 19.45 -11.40
C LEU A 149 -0.10 18.08 -11.81
N THR A 150 -1.03 17.24 -12.25
CA THR A 150 -0.77 15.93 -12.85
C THR A 150 -1.22 15.87 -14.33
N SER A 151 -1.10 14.71 -14.97
CA SER A 151 -1.46 14.46 -16.37
C SER A 151 -2.14 13.11 -16.50
N SER A 152 -3.17 12.97 -17.33
CA SER A 152 -3.79 11.65 -17.58
C SER A 152 -2.84 10.58 -18.12
N LEU A 153 -1.62 10.96 -18.53
CA LEU A 153 -0.58 9.99 -18.87
C LEU A 153 -0.10 9.18 -17.66
N PHE A 154 -0.22 9.68 -16.42
CA PHE A 154 0.23 8.95 -15.23
C PHE A 154 -0.44 7.56 -15.12
N GLU A 155 -1.66 7.43 -15.62
CA GLU A 155 -2.45 6.17 -15.63
C GLU A 155 -1.80 5.08 -16.47
N ARG A 156 -0.89 5.44 -17.39
CA ARG A 156 -0.18 4.48 -18.25
C ARG A 156 0.88 3.68 -17.49
N PHE A 157 1.45 4.27 -16.44
CA PHE A 157 2.52 3.68 -15.65
C PHE A 157 2.34 4.03 -14.17
N PRO A 158 1.45 3.32 -13.45
CA PRO A 158 1.12 3.59 -12.05
C PRO A 158 2.15 2.97 -11.09
N TYR A 159 3.45 3.17 -11.33
CA TYR A 159 4.52 2.71 -10.45
C TYR A 159 5.56 3.82 -10.20
N LEU A 160 6.28 3.71 -9.08
CA LEU A 160 7.39 4.58 -8.76
C LEU A 160 8.70 3.90 -9.17
N LEU A 161 9.64 4.68 -9.69
CA LEU A 161 11.00 4.23 -9.96
C LEU A 161 11.81 4.24 -8.66
N ASN A 162 12.71 3.28 -8.50
CA ASN A 162 13.64 3.26 -7.38
C ASN A 162 14.78 4.29 -7.59
N VAL A 163 15.61 4.50 -6.55
CA VAL A 163 16.68 5.50 -6.61
C VAL A 163 17.71 5.16 -7.70
N GLU A 164 18.03 3.89 -7.89
CA GLU A 164 19.01 3.44 -8.89
C GLU A 164 18.51 3.70 -10.31
N GLU A 165 17.24 3.40 -10.60
CA GLU A 165 16.57 3.68 -11.88
C GLU A 165 16.46 5.18 -12.17
N LEU A 166 16.33 6.01 -11.14
CA LEU A 166 16.34 7.47 -11.27
C LEU A 166 17.75 8.05 -11.49
N GLN A 167 18.81 7.33 -11.14
CA GLN A 167 20.21 7.77 -11.26
C GLN A 167 20.92 7.16 -12.49
N SER A 168 20.48 5.98 -12.93
CA SER A 168 21.09 5.21 -14.02
C SER A 168 20.01 4.80 -15.01
N PRO A 169 20.13 5.18 -16.30
CA PRO A 169 19.09 4.85 -17.26
C PRO A 169 19.13 3.34 -17.52
N THR A 170 17.96 2.70 -17.48
CA THR A 170 17.77 1.40 -18.16
C THR A 170 18.16 1.56 -19.64
N PRO A 171 18.65 0.52 -20.34
CA PRO A 171 18.97 0.58 -21.78
C PRO A 171 17.79 0.95 -22.70
N LEU A 172 16.57 1.09 -22.16
CA LEU A 172 15.33 1.45 -22.85
C LEU A 172 14.68 2.73 -22.29
N TYR A 173 15.44 3.81 -22.09
CA TYR A 173 14.87 5.08 -21.61
C TYR A 173 13.77 5.62 -22.55
N SER A 174 12.57 5.80 -22.00
CA SER A 174 11.43 6.45 -22.66
C SER A 174 11.09 7.77 -21.94
N PRO A 175 11.25 8.94 -22.60
CA PRO A 175 10.88 10.23 -22.01
C PRO A 175 9.42 10.32 -21.56
N ASN A 176 8.53 9.63 -22.26
CA ASN A 176 7.11 9.63 -21.92
C ASN A 176 6.81 8.81 -20.66
N ASP A 177 7.58 7.74 -20.44
CA ASP A 177 7.39 6.84 -19.31
C ASP A 177 7.90 7.52 -18.04
N TYR A 178 9.09 8.13 -18.07
CA TYR A 178 9.62 8.92 -16.96
C TYR A 178 8.76 10.16 -16.66
N TYR A 179 8.23 10.81 -17.70
CA TYR A 179 7.23 11.86 -17.50
C TYR A 179 5.97 11.32 -16.80
N SER A 180 5.44 10.17 -17.24
CA SER A 180 4.29 9.50 -16.62
C SER A 180 4.54 9.22 -15.14
N VAL A 181 5.68 8.61 -14.80
CA VAL A 181 6.12 8.33 -13.42
C VAL A 181 6.18 9.63 -12.60
N SER A 182 6.76 10.71 -13.15
CA SER A 182 6.82 11.99 -12.44
C SER A 182 5.44 12.58 -12.13
N LYS A 183 4.45 12.36 -13.02
CA LYS A 183 3.07 12.82 -12.82
C LYS A 183 2.28 11.90 -11.89
N TYR A 184 2.62 10.62 -11.85
CA TYR A 184 2.10 9.68 -10.86
C TYR A 184 2.58 10.05 -9.45
N ALA A 185 3.88 10.32 -9.28
CA ALA A 185 4.44 10.78 -8.02
C ALA A 185 3.79 12.09 -7.52
N ASN A 186 3.45 13.02 -8.41
CA ASN A 186 2.67 14.22 -8.06
C ASN A 186 1.29 13.91 -7.49
N PHE A 187 0.58 12.94 -8.08
CA PHE A 187 -0.71 12.51 -7.58
C PHE A 187 -0.55 11.91 -6.16
N LEU A 188 0.41 10.99 -5.98
CA LEU A 188 0.67 10.35 -4.68
C LEU A 188 1.07 11.34 -3.58
N HIS A 189 1.95 12.30 -3.89
CA HIS A 189 2.32 13.34 -2.94
C HIS A 189 1.13 14.21 -2.53
N ALA A 190 0.23 14.52 -3.46
CA ALA A 190 -0.96 15.29 -3.13
C ALA A 190 -1.93 14.51 -2.22
N VAL A 191 -2.09 13.21 -2.46
CA VAL A 191 -2.86 12.31 -1.59
C VAL A 191 -2.24 12.24 -0.20
N GLY A 192 -0.91 12.04 -0.11
CA GLY A 192 -0.20 11.98 1.17
C GLY A 192 -0.33 13.28 1.97
N LEU A 193 -0.15 14.44 1.32
CA LEU A 193 -0.37 15.74 1.95
C LEU A 193 -1.81 15.91 2.44
N ALA A 194 -2.80 15.51 1.64
CA ALA A 194 -4.21 15.64 2.00
C ALA A 194 -4.56 14.86 3.27
N LYS A 195 -3.92 13.70 3.50
CA LYS A 195 -4.11 12.90 4.72
C LYS A 195 -3.36 13.48 5.93
N GLN A 196 -2.23 14.14 5.72
CA GLN A 196 -1.47 14.81 6.79
C GLN A 196 -2.22 16.00 7.38
N PHE A 197 -2.98 16.74 6.55
CA PHE A 197 -3.73 17.91 6.98
C PHE A 197 -5.18 17.54 7.33
N LYS A 198 -5.65 17.94 8.51
CA LYS A 198 -7.07 17.84 8.88
C LYS A 198 -7.90 18.84 8.04
N GLU A 199 -9.22 18.63 8.01
CA GLU A 199 -10.24 19.40 7.26
C GLU A 199 -10.35 20.89 7.61
N ASP A 200 -9.33 21.54 8.18
CA ASP A 200 -9.37 22.93 8.62
C ASP A 200 -8.06 23.71 8.46
N SER A 201 -6.99 23.08 7.95
CA SER A 201 -5.67 23.71 7.84
C SER A 201 -5.31 24.11 6.42
N VAL A 202 -5.19 23.16 5.50
CA VAL A 202 -4.75 23.39 4.11
C VAL A 202 -5.46 22.40 3.21
N GLU A 203 -6.10 22.91 2.16
CA GLU A 203 -6.77 22.10 1.13
C GLU A 203 -5.76 21.69 0.05
N ILE A 204 -5.69 20.40 -0.25
CA ILE A 204 -4.85 19.87 -1.31
C ILE A 204 -5.75 19.46 -2.47
N LYS A 205 -5.49 19.98 -3.68
CA LYS A 205 -6.27 19.62 -4.88
C LYS A 205 -5.33 19.10 -5.96
N VAL A 206 -5.62 17.92 -6.50
CA VAL A 206 -4.89 17.40 -7.66
C VAL A 206 -5.61 17.83 -8.91
N VAL A 207 -4.90 18.42 -9.87
CA VAL A 207 -5.54 18.95 -11.09
C VAL A 207 -4.90 18.36 -12.33
N SER A 208 -5.73 17.79 -13.21
CA SER A 208 -5.34 17.44 -14.57
C SER A 208 -5.91 18.45 -15.56
N PRO A 209 -5.11 19.39 -16.09
CA PRO A 209 -5.59 20.39 -17.05
C PRO A 209 -6.03 19.75 -18.38
N GLY A 210 -5.54 18.55 -18.68
CA GLY A 210 -5.75 17.85 -19.94
C GLY A 210 -4.71 18.25 -21.00
N PHE A 211 -4.97 17.87 -22.25
CA PHE A 211 -4.07 18.19 -23.36
C PHE A 211 -4.32 19.62 -23.84
N VAL A 212 -3.48 20.57 -23.41
CA VAL A 212 -3.65 22.02 -23.67
C VAL A 212 -2.65 22.50 -24.72
N ARG A 213 -3.14 23.09 -25.81
CA ARG A 213 -2.29 23.73 -26.84
C ARG A 213 -1.80 25.09 -26.40
N GLY A 214 -0.67 25.52 -26.97
CA GLY A 214 -0.05 26.82 -26.65
C GLY A 214 0.82 26.79 -25.38
N THR A 215 1.03 25.63 -24.78
CA THR A 215 2.00 25.45 -23.69
C THR A 215 3.40 25.18 -24.23
N GLN A 216 4.44 25.57 -23.49
CA GLN A 216 5.84 25.25 -23.84
C GLN A 216 6.29 23.87 -23.31
N LEU A 217 5.37 23.04 -22.80
CA LEU A 217 5.68 21.79 -22.10
C LEU A 217 6.36 20.76 -23.02
N GLY A 218 5.85 20.59 -24.25
CA GLY A 218 6.38 19.67 -25.26
C GLY A 218 7.39 20.30 -26.22
N ARG A 219 8.14 21.34 -25.80
CA ARG A 219 9.02 22.05 -26.73
C ARG A 219 10.17 21.20 -27.29
N GLN A 220 10.57 20.15 -26.56
CA GLN A 220 11.65 19.23 -26.91
C GLN A 220 11.19 17.96 -27.66
N THR A 221 9.88 17.77 -27.88
CA THR A 221 9.40 16.67 -28.74
C THR A 221 9.81 16.93 -30.19
N ASN A 222 10.12 15.86 -30.95
CA ASN A 222 10.61 15.97 -32.33
C ASN A 222 9.78 16.95 -33.18
N TYR A 223 10.44 18.00 -33.68
CA TYR A 223 9.83 19.11 -34.40
C TYR A 223 9.02 18.66 -35.62
N PHE A 224 9.52 17.66 -36.36
CA PHE A 224 8.88 17.16 -37.57
C PHE A 224 7.54 16.45 -37.25
N LEU A 225 7.57 15.55 -36.26
CA LEU A 225 6.38 14.88 -35.74
C LEU A 225 5.36 15.86 -35.16
N ARG A 226 5.82 16.87 -34.41
CA ARG A 226 4.93 17.90 -33.86
C ARG A 226 4.27 18.73 -34.95
N THR A 227 5.02 19.09 -35.99
CA THR A 227 4.51 19.91 -37.10
C THR A 227 3.46 19.16 -37.91
N LEU A 228 3.71 17.88 -38.23
CA LEU A 228 2.74 17.02 -38.92
C LEU A 228 1.48 16.75 -38.09
N ALA A 229 1.63 16.61 -36.77
CA ALA A 229 0.50 16.40 -35.87
C ALA A 229 -0.28 17.70 -35.55
N THR A 230 0.17 18.89 -35.98
CA THR A 230 -0.45 20.19 -35.62
C THR A 230 -1.96 20.27 -35.88
N PRO A 231 -2.51 19.80 -37.01
CA PRO A 231 -3.95 19.84 -37.26
C PRO A 231 -4.74 18.94 -36.30
N LEU A 232 -4.22 17.74 -36.02
CA LEU A 232 -4.79 16.79 -35.06
C LEU A 232 -4.71 17.33 -33.63
N ILE A 233 -3.55 17.87 -33.24
CA ILE A 233 -3.34 18.53 -31.95
C ILE A 233 -4.35 19.67 -31.80
N TRP A 234 -4.53 20.52 -32.80
CA TRP A 234 -5.48 21.62 -32.75
C TRP A 234 -6.93 21.15 -32.54
N PHE A 235 -7.33 20.04 -33.17
CA PHE A 235 -8.68 19.48 -33.07
C PHE A 235 -8.97 18.83 -31.71
N PHE A 236 -7.99 18.12 -31.12
CA PHE A 236 -8.16 17.38 -29.86
C PHE A 236 -7.66 18.12 -28.60
N SER A 237 -6.98 19.26 -28.75
CA SER A 237 -6.42 20.02 -27.62
C SER A 237 -7.35 21.14 -27.14
N LYS A 238 -7.34 21.33 -25.83
CA LYS A 238 -7.97 22.47 -25.17
C LYS A 238 -7.19 23.75 -25.44
N ASN A 239 -7.89 24.88 -25.55
CA ASN A 239 -7.24 26.19 -25.48
C ASN A 239 -6.79 26.50 -24.04
N LEU A 240 -6.00 27.57 -23.86
CA LEU A 240 -5.43 27.91 -22.55
C LEU A 240 -6.50 28.26 -21.51
N ASP A 241 -7.60 28.90 -21.91
CA ASP A 241 -8.72 29.24 -21.02
C ASP A 241 -9.44 27.99 -20.51
N GLN A 242 -9.70 27.02 -21.39
CA GLN A 242 -10.21 25.70 -21.01
C GLN A 242 -9.20 24.93 -20.14
N GLY A 243 -7.89 25.12 -20.36
CA GLY A 243 -6.83 24.51 -19.58
C GLY A 243 -6.77 25.00 -18.13
N ILE A 244 -7.00 26.30 -17.90
CA ILE A 244 -7.02 26.88 -16.54
C ILE A 244 -8.38 26.74 -15.85
N SER A 245 -9.46 26.44 -16.57
CA SER A 245 -10.83 26.35 -16.02
C SER A 245 -10.92 25.49 -14.76
N THR A 246 -10.32 24.30 -14.77
CA THR A 246 -10.30 23.38 -13.61
C THR A 246 -9.45 23.92 -12.47
N LEU A 247 -8.34 24.62 -12.77
CA LEU A 247 -7.53 25.27 -11.74
C LEU A 247 -8.32 26.40 -11.07
N LEU A 248 -8.98 27.26 -11.87
CA LEU A 248 -9.82 28.35 -11.36
C LEU A 248 -11.02 27.82 -10.57
N HIS A 249 -11.63 26.72 -11.00
CA HIS A 249 -12.67 26.04 -10.23
C HIS A 249 -12.14 25.63 -8.85
N CYS A 250 -11.02 24.89 -8.79
CA CYS A 250 -10.41 24.50 -7.51
C CYS A 250 -9.95 25.70 -6.65
N ILE A 251 -9.61 26.83 -7.25
CA ILE A 251 -9.20 28.05 -6.52
C ILE A 251 -10.41 28.84 -6.00
N ASN A 252 -11.50 28.90 -6.76
CA ASN A 252 -12.63 29.79 -6.46
C ASN A 252 -13.77 29.10 -5.70
N SER A 253 -13.86 27.77 -5.74
CA SER A 253 -14.90 27.05 -4.99
C SER A 253 -14.75 27.28 -3.47
N PRO A 254 -15.86 27.33 -2.71
CA PRO A 254 -15.85 27.31 -1.24
C PRO A 254 -15.12 26.07 -0.68
N TYR A 255 -14.54 26.21 0.52
CA TYR A 255 -13.73 25.17 1.17
C TYR A 255 -14.51 23.87 1.46
N SER A 256 -15.84 23.93 1.56
CA SER A 256 -16.68 22.75 1.84
C SER A 256 -17.20 22.03 0.60
N GLU A 257 -17.08 22.63 -0.60
CA GLU A 257 -17.68 22.05 -1.81
C GLU A 257 -16.80 21.01 -2.49
N LEU A 258 -15.48 21.13 -2.34
CA LEU A 258 -14.53 20.26 -3.00
C LEU A 258 -13.80 19.42 -1.96
N GLU A 259 -13.69 18.13 -2.18
CA GLU A 259 -12.90 17.24 -1.32
C GLU A 259 -11.39 17.46 -1.51
N SER A 260 -10.64 17.40 -0.41
CA SER A 260 -9.17 17.43 -0.39
C SER A 260 -8.59 16.09 -0.86
N GLY A 261 -7.45 16.11 -1.55
CA GLY A 261 -6.76 14.91 -2.04
C GLY A 261 -7.37 14.26 -3.29
N LYS A 262 -8.53 14.73 -3.77
CA LYS A 262 -9.16 14.20 -4.99
C LYS A 262 -8.55 14.79 -6.27
N LEU A 263 -8.66 14.01 -7.35
CA LEU A 263 -8.25 14.42 -8.70
C LEU A 263 -9.40 15.12 -9.42
N TYR A 264 -9.14 16.34 -9.89
CA TYR A 264 -10.07 17.15 -10.66
C TYR A 264 -9.65 17.23 -12.12
N LYS A 265 -10.60 16.93 -13.02
CA LYS A 265 -10.44 17.07 -14.47
C LYS A 265 -11.76 17.56 -15.04
N ASN A 266 -11.72 18.59 -15.89
CA ASN A 266 -12.93 19.21 -16.46
C ASN A 266 -13.90 19.71 -15.38
N CYS A 267 -13.37 20.26 -14.28
CA CYS A 267 -14.15 20.73 -13.13
C CYS A 267 -15.00 19.64 -12.45
N MET A 268 -14.69 18.35 -12.65
CA MET A 268 -15.32 17.24 -11.97
C MET A 268 -14.29 16.37 -11.27
N VAL A 269 -14.70 15.71 -10.18
CA VAL A 269 -13.91 14.65 -9.54
C VAL A 269 -13.78 13.50 -10.54
N LYS A 270 -12.55 13.08 -10.82
CA LYS A 270 -12.27 11.87 -11.58
C LYS A 270 -11.98 10.75 -10.59
N GLU A 271 -12.91 9.83 -10.45
CA GLU A 271 -12.68 8.56 -9.78
C GLU A 271 -11.71 7.71 -10.61
N LEU A 272 -10.76 7.08 -9.94
CA LEU A 272 -9.76 6.22 -10.57
C LEU A 272 -10.00 4.78 -10.07
N PRO A 273 -10.59 3.89 -10.89
CA PRO A 273 -10.74 2.50 -10.52
C PRO A 273 -9.36 1.85 -10.35
N GLY A 274 -9.16 1.13 -9.25
CA GLY A 274 -7.89 0.43 -8.92
C GLY A 274 -6.84 1.29 -8.20
N LEU A 275 -7.04 2.61 -8.07
CA LEU A 275 -6.13 3.46 -7.30
C LEU A 275 -6.56 3.62 -5.84
N GLU A 276 -7.79 3.24 -5.47
CA GLU A 276 -8.19 3.14 -4.06
C GLU A 276 -7.39 2.05 -3.32
N VAL A 277 -7.05 0.96 -4.02
CA VAL A 277 -6.17 -0.13 -3.54
C VAL A 277 -4.76 0.41 -3.32
N ILE A 278 -4.17 1.08 -4.32
CA ILE A 278 -2.82 1.67 -4.21
C ILE A 278 -2.78 2.88 -3.25
N MET A 279 -3.88 3.64 -3.10
CA MET A 279 -4.05 4.70 -2.10
C MET A 279 -4.30 4.17 -0.69
N HIS A 280 -4.59 2.87 -0.54
CA HIS A 280 -4.52 2.16 0.73
C HIS A 280 -3.07 1.71 0.98
N GLU A 281 -2.43 1.08 -0.02
CA GLU A 281 -1.06 0.53 0.02
C GLU A 281 0.05 1.59 0.22
N LEU A 282 0.02 2.73 -0.47
CA LEU A 282 1.06 3.78 -0.38
C LEU A 282 0.83 4.80 0.74
N VAL A 283 -0.38 4.82 1.32
CA VAL A 283 -0.74 5.77 2.38
C VAL A 283 -0.36 5.26 3.75
N SER A 284 -0.36 3.96 3.96
CA SER A 284 0.09 3.39 5.21
C SER A 284 1.61 3.28 5.22
N ASN A 285 2.29 4.42 5.38
CA ASN A 285 3.68 4.45 5.85
C ASN A 285 3.82 3.87 7.29
N GLU A 286 2.76 3.25 7.83
CA GLU A 286 2.72 2.55 9.11
C GLU A 286 2.14 1.12 9.04
N LEU A 287 1.71 0.53 7.90
CA LEU A 287 0.99 -0.78 7.92
C LEU A 287 1.41 -1.85 6.87
N LEU A 288 2.61 -1.83 6.27
CA LEU A 288 3.05 -2.97 5.42
C LEU A 288 3.34 -4.28 6.21
N THR A 289 3.20 -4.21 7.54
CA THR A 289 3.32 -5.34 8.48
C THR A 289 2.03 -5.64 9.24
N ASP A 290 0.95 -4.87 9.01
CA ASP A 290 -0.25 -4.97 9.82
C ASP A 290 -1.32 -5.79 9.11
N TYR A 291 -1.85 -6.76 9.84
CA TYR A 291 -2.94 -7.61 9.37
C TYR A 291 -4.25 -6.83 9.37
N ARG A 292 -5.12 -7.17 8.43
CA ARG A 292 -6.54 -6.83 8.48
C ARG A 292 -7.17 -7.35 9.79
N PRO A 293 -8.29 -6.79 10.24
CA PRO A 293 -8.92 -7.18 11.49
C PRO A 293 -9.14 -8.69 11.61
N ILE A 294 -8.59 -9.30 12.67
CA ILE A 294 -8.67 -10.74 12.94
C ILE A 294 -9.72 -11.04 14.00
N SER A 295 -10.77 -11.76 13.60
CA SER A 295 -11.79 -12.32 14.48
C SER A 295 -11.56 -13.83 14.65
N ILE A 296 -11.72 -14.32 15.87
CA ILE A 296 -11.43 -15.72 16.24
C ILE A 296 -12.50 -16.17 17.21
N GLU A 297 -13.15 -17.28 16.87
CA GLU A 297 -14.15 -17.94 17.70
C GLU A 297 -13.83 -19.43 17.78
N THR A 298 -13.81 -20.01 18.97
CA THR A 298 -13.62 -21.45 19.21
C THR A 298 -14.91 -22.09 19.73
N GLY A 299 -15.07 -23.40 19.58
CA GLY A 299 -16.20 -24.16 20.14
C GLY A 299 -17.53 -23.95 19.42
N ILE A 300 -17.51 -23.66 18.12
CA ILE A 300 -18.71 -23.34 17.32
C ILE A 300 -19.46 -24.61 16.90
N LEU A 301 -18.73 -25.70 16.61
CA LEU A 301 -19.30 -26.96 16.15
C LEU A 301 -19.40 -27.93 17.32
N ALA A 302 -20.60 -28.08 17.88
CA ALA A 302 -20.86 -28.96 19.03
C ALA A 302 -20.58 -30.46 18.75
N GLY A 303 -20.60 -30.88 17.48
CA GLY A 303 -20.34 -32.27 17.08
C GLY A 303 -18.86 -32.61 16.87
N ALA A 304 -17.96 -31.63 16.89
CA ALA A 304 -16.53 -31.83 16.71
C ALA A 304 -15.81 -31.92 18.06
N ASN A 305 -14.66 -32.61 18.12
CA ASN A 305 -13.84 -32.64 19.33
C ASN A 305 -13.24 -31.27 19.65
N GLY A 306 -12.93 -30.49 18.61
CA GLY A 306 -12.56 -29.08 18.72
C GLY A 306 -12.99 -28.34 17.46
N SER A 307 -13.25 -27.04 17.56
CA SER A 307 -13.60 -26.24 16.39
C SER A 307 -13.16 -24.79 16.52
N ALA A 308 -12.91 -24.15 15.40
CA ALA A 308 -12.62 -22.73 15.34
C ALA A 308 -13.14 -22.10 14.05
N ARG A 309 -13.54 -20.84 14.11
CA ARG A 309 -13.76 -19.98 12.94
C ARG A 309 -12.83 -18.79 13.03
N ILE A 310 -12.17 -18.51 11.92
CA ILE A 310 -11.24 -17.41 11.77
C ILE A 310 -11.74 -16.52 10.66
N GLN A 311 -11.78 -15.23 10.93
CA GLN A 311 -12.04 -14.21 9.93
C GLN A 311 -10.88 -13.22 9.91
N ILE A 312 -10.23 -13.07 8.75
CA ILE A 312 -9.21 -12.04 8.50
C ILE A 312 -9.78 -11.13 7.41
N GLY A 313 -10.17 -9.91 7.78
CA GLY A 313 -10.90 -9.02 6.86
C GLY A 313 -12.18 -9.69 6.36
N SER A 314 -12.25 -9.97 5.05
CA SER A 314 -13.38 -10.69 4.43
C SER A 314 -13.09 -12.19 4.19
N THR A 315 -11.88 -12.68 4.46
CA THR A 315 -11.56 -14.11 4.37
C THR A 315 -12.12 -14.82 5.60
N ASP A 316 -12.94 -15.85 5.39
CA ASP A 316 -13.64 -16.58 6.45
C ASP A 316 -13.42 -18.08 6.28
N ILE A 317 -12.95 -18.73 7.35
CA ILE A 317 -12.58 -20.15 7.37
C ILE A 317 -13.14 -20.79 8.63
N LEU A 318 -13.76 -21.96 8.45
CA LEU A 318 -14.26 -22.81 9.52
C LEU A 318 -13.40 -24.07 9.62
N LEU A 319 -12.94 -24.40 10.82
CA LEU A 319 -12.14 -25.59 11.08
C LEU A 319 -12.80 -26.47 12.13
N SER A 320 -12.66 -27.78 11.94
CA SER A 320 -13.08 -28.79 12.88
C SER A 320 -11.97 -29.81 13.10
N VAL A 321 -11.85 -30.29 14.33
CA VAL A 321 -10.97 -31.39 14.70
C VAL A 321 -11.82 -32.56 15.13
N LYS A 322 -11.56 -33.72 14.53
CA LYS A 322 -12.17 -35.00 14.88
C LYS A 322 -11.09 -35.98 15.32
N ALA A 323 -11.27 -36.57 16.50
CA ALA A 323 -10.37 -37.58 17.03
C ALA A 323 -10.91 -38.98 16.70
N GLU A 324 -10.11 -39.79 16.02
CA GLU A 324 -10.45 -41.18 15.72
C GLU A 324 -9.36 -42.13 16.20
N LEU A 325 -9.77 -43.25 16.77
CA LEU A 325 -8.86 -44.25 17.27
C LEU A 325 -8.48 -45.21 16.15
N ASN A 326 -7.17 -45.42 15.97
CA ASN A 326 -6.61 -46.21 14.89
C ASN A 326 -5.65 -47.27 15.41
N THR A 327 -5.41 -48.28 14.58
CA THR A 327 -4.48 -49.39 14.85
C THR A 327 -3.43 -49.45 13.76
N THR A 328 -2.16 -49.66 14.13
CA THR A 328 -1.08 -49.88 13.16
C THR A 328 -0.23 -51.09 13.54
N THR A 329 0.43 -51.66 12.55
CA THR A 329 1.49 -52.65 12.71
C THR A 329 2.88 -52.08 12.40
N ASP A 330 2.94 -50.82 11.96
CA ASP A 330 4.19 -50.14 11.61
C ASP A 330 4.90 -49.64 12.89
N PRO A 331 6.17 -50.02 13.12
CA PRO A 331 6.95 -49.53 14.25
C PRO A 331 7.30 -48.04 14.17
N ILE A 332 7.25 -47.42 12.98
CA ILE A 332 7.53 -46.00 12.78
C ILE A 332 6.19 -45.26 12.67
N LEU A 333 5.75 -44.68 13.77
CA LEU A 333 4.55 -43.84 13.78
C LEU A 333 4.88 -42.47 13.16
N SER A 334 4.30 -42.19 12.01
CA SER A 334 4.28 -40.85 11.39
C SER A 334 3.43 -39.88 12.21
N ASN A 335 3.46 -38.59 11.82
CA ASN A 335 2.64 -37.55 12.40
C ASN A 335 1.16 -37.97 12.48
N ARG A 336 0.58 -37.88 13.69
CA ARG A 336 -0.80 -38.29 14.00
C ARG A 336 -1.84 -37.22 13.65
N LEU A 337 -1.41 -36.10 13.08
CA LEU A 337 -2.27 -35.07 12.52
C LEU A 337 -2.45 -35.30 11.02
N LYS A 338 -3.71 -35.28 10.56
CA LYS A 338 -4.07 -35.29 9.16
C LYS A 338 -4.85 -34.02 8.84
N PHE A 339 -4.44 -33.33 7.78
CA PHE A 339 -5.05 -32.07 7.37
C PHE A 339 -5.82 -32.27 6.08
N PHE A 340 -7.06 -31.79 6.06
CA PHE A 340 -7.90 -31.71 4.87
C PHE A 340 -8.38 -30.28 4.72
N VAL A 341 -8.26 -29.75 3.50
CA VAL A 341 -8.75 -28.42 3.16
C VAL A 341 -9.80 -28.59 2.08
N ASP A 342 -10.97 -28.01 2.28
CA ASP A 342 -12.06 -27.97 1.33
C ASP A 342 -12.37 -26.52 0.96
N LEU A 343 -12.53 -26.28 -0.34
CA LEU A 343 -12.76 -24.95 -0.90
C LEU A 343 -14.20 -24.86 -1.35
N SER A 344 -15.03 -24.19 -0.57
CA SER A 344 -16.45 -24.05 -0.89
C SER A 344 -16.63 -23.30 -2.22
N ALA A 345 -17.57 -23.77 -3.04
CA ALA A 345 -17.98 -23.04 -4.24
C ALA A 345 -18.57 -21.64 -3.93
N ASN A 346 -19.03 -21.42 -2.69
CA ASN A 346 -19.47 -20.11 -2.21
C ASN A 346 -18.31 -19.16 -1.93
N ALA A 347 -17.12 -19.68 -1.64
CA ALA A 347 -15.97 -18.86 -1.27
C ALA A 347 -15.37 -18.13 -2.47
N SER A 348 -15.33 -18.77 -3.63
CA SER A 348 -14.96 -18.16 -4.90
C SER A 348 -15.56 -18.95 -6.06
N PRO A 349 -16.05 -18.30 -7.12
CA PRO A 349 -16.47 -18.99 -8.35
C PRO A 349 -15.38 -19.89 -8.96
N LYS A 350 -14.11 -19.59 -8.67
CA LYS A 350 -12.95 -20.39 -9.14
C LYS A 350 -12.89 -21.79 -8.50
N PHE A 351 -13.50 -21.98 -7.34
CA PHE A 351 -13.48 -23.24 -6.61
C PHE A 351 -14.60 -24.20 -7.01
N ALA A 352 -15.46 -23.82 -7.97
CA ALA A 352 -16.52 -24.69 -8.45
C ALA A 352 -15.96 -25.98 -9.10
N GLY A 353 -16.58 -27.12 -8.77
CA GLY A 353 -16.22 -28.41 -9.33
C GLY A 353 -14.85 -28.90 -8.86
N ARG A 354 -13.89 -29.05 -9.78
CA ARG A 354 -12.51 -29.49 -9.47
C ARG A 354 -11.50 -28.33 -9.40
N GLY A 355 -11.94 -27.09 -9.60
CA GLY A 355 -11.05 -25.93 -9.79
C GLY A 355 -10.15 -25.61 -8.59
N GLY A 356 -10.53 -26.01 -7.37
CA GLY A 356 -9.77 -25.75 -6.15
C GLY A 356 -8.96 -26.93 -5.60
N GLN A 357 -9.08 -28.14 -6.18
CA GLN A 357 -8.53 -29.36 -5.55
C GLN A 357 -7.00 -29.33 -5.41
N GLU A 358 -6.30 -28.88 -6.45
CA GLU A 358 -4.84 -28.84 -6.45
C GLU A 358 -4.31 -27.86 -5.38
N GLN A 359 -4.91 -26.68 -5.28
CA GLN A 359 -4.55 -25.68 -4.27
C GLN A 359 -4.86 -26.17 -2.85
N ALA A 360 -6.01 -26.81 -2.65
CA ALA A 360 -6.40 -27.36 -1.37
C ALA A 360 -5.44 -28.47 -0.89
N GLU A 361 -5.08 -29.39 -1.79
CA GLU A 361 -4.06 -30.41 -1.52
C GLU A 361 -2.69 -29.78 -1.23
N GLU A 362 -2.34 -28.71 -1.93
CA GLU A 362 -1.09 -28.00 -1.73
C GLU A 362 -1.02 -27.36 -0.32
N TRP A 363 -2.08 -26.71 0.11
CA TRP A 363 -2.18 -26.10 1.45
C TRP A 363 -2.18 -27.17 2.55
N ALA A 364 -2.91 -28.27 2.35
CA ALA A 364 -2.89 -29.40 3.27
C ALA A 364 -1.49 -30.01 3.42
N LYS A 365 -0.74 -30.18 2.31
CA LYS A 365 0.66 -30.65 2.35
C LYS A 365 1.59 -29.68 3.08
N THR A 366 1.38 -28.37 2.90
CA THR A 366 2.16 -27.33 3.58
C THR A 366 1.90 -27.36 5.10
N LEU A 367 0.64 -27.50 5.52
CA LEU A 367 0.27 -27.68 6.93
C LEU A 367 0.86 -28.96 7.50
N TYR A 368 0.78 -30.07 6.77
CA TYR A 368 1.39 -31.33 7.19
C TYR A 368 2.90 -31.17 7.44
N ALA A 369 3.63 -30.58 6.47
CA ALA A 369 5.06 -30.34 6.59
C ALA A 369 5.44 -29.42 7.77
N ALA A 370 4.59 -28.44 8.10
CA ALA A 370 4.83 -27.56 9.25
C ALA A 370 4.77 -28.32 10.58
N TYR A 371 3.88 -29.33 10.70
CA TYR A 371 3.66 -30.10 11.92
C TYR A 371 4.43 -31.44 11.97
N ASP A 372 5.01 -31.89 10.86
CA ASP A 372 5.77 -33.14 10.74
C ASP A 372 7.20 -33.00 11.27
N ASN A 373 7.33 -32.70 12.57
CA ASN A 373 8.62 -32.57 13.27
C ASN A 373 8.54 -33.12 14.70
N ASP A 374 9.58 -33.83 15.14
CA ASP A 374 9.62 -34.51 16.45
C ASP A 374 9.58 -33.59 17.68
N TYR A 375 9.87 -32.30 17.50
CA TYR A 375 9.96 -31.30 18.56
C TYR A 375 8.72 -30.39 18.66
N ILE A 376 7.65 -30.70 17.92
CA ILE A 376 6.37 -29.99 17.94
C ILE A 376 5.38 -30.75 18.81
N MET A 377 4.76 -30.06 19.79
CA MET A 377 3.70 -30.61 20.65
C MET A 377 4.07 -31.95 21.30
N VAL A 378 5.33 -32.11 21.74
CA VAL A 378 5.94 -33.39 22.14
C VAL A 378 5.09 -34.18 23.14
N ASP A 379 4.61 -33.54 24.20
CA ASP A 379 3.86 -34.21 25.26
C ASP A 379 2.44 -34.58 24.81
N SER A 380 1.77 -33.68 24.11
CA SER A 380 0.48 -33.93 23.45
C SER A 380 0.58 -35.11 22.48
N MET A 381 1.66 -35.14 21.69
CA MET A 381 1.93 -36.18 20.71
C MET A 381 2.15 -37.54 21.36
N LYS A 382 2.90 -37.61 22.46
CA LYS A 382 3.06 -38.83 23.25
C LYS A 382 1.74 -39.31 23.86
N ARG A 383 0.89 -38.39 24.34
CA ARG A 383 -0.39 -38.72 24.96
C ARG A 383 -1.43 -39.31 23.99
N LEU A 384 -1.29 -39.04 22.70
CA LEU A 384 -2.11 -39.68 21.66
C LEU A 384 -1.77 -41.17 21.47
N LEU A 385 -0.63 -41.64 21.98
CA LEU A 385 -0.26 -43.05 21.96
C LEU A 385 -0.86 -43.76 23.18
N LEU A 386 -1.64 -44.81 22.94
CA LEU A 386 -2.30 -45.54 24.02
C LEU A 386 -1.54 -46.82 24.37
N ALA A 387 -1.26 -47.66 23.38
CA ALA A 387 -0.50 -48.89 23.52
C ALA A 387 0.39 -49.06 22.29
N PRO A 388 1.71 -48.86 22.40
CA PRO A 388 2.61 -49.17 21.31
C PRO A 388 2.73 -50.70 21.12
N PRO A 389 2.74 -51.22 19.88
CA PRO A 389 2.54 -50.55 18.58
C PRO A 389 1.07 -50.51 18.10
N LEU A 390 0.11 -50.95 18.91
CA LEU A 390 -1.21 -51.37 18.42
C LEU A 390 -2.30 -50.29 18.40
N HIS A 391 -2.33 -49.28 19.27
CA HIS A 391 -3.44 -48.31 19.35
C HIS A 391 -2.99 -46.87 19.59
N TYR A 392 -3.53 -45.94 18.81
CA TYR A 392 -3.27 -44.51 18.92
C TYR A 392 -4.43 -43.66 18.41
N TRP A 393 -4.49 -42.41 18.86
CA TRP A 393 -5.40 -41.40 18.36
C TRP A 393 -4.82 -40.71 17.11
N THR A 394 -5.63 -40.62 16.05
CA THR A 394 -5.38 -39.76 14.90
C THR A 394 -6.33 -38.57 14.99
N LEU A 395 -5.79 -37.37 14.79
CA LEU A 395 -6.56 -36.14 14.75
C LEU A 395 -6.72 -35.69 13.30
N TYR A 396 -7.96 -35.66 12.84
CA TYR A 396 -8.35 -35.16 11.54
C TYR A 396 -8.73 -33.69 11.69
N VAL A 397 -8.01 -32.81 11.00
CA VAL A 397 -8.28 -31.38 10.97
C VAL A 397 -8.86 -31.04 9.62
N ASP A 398 -10.17 -30.82 9.59
CA ASP A 398 -10.93 -30.47 8.39
C ASP A 398 -11.17 -28.96 8.38
N ALA A 399 -10.63 -28.27 7.38
CA ALA A 399 -10.81 -26.84 7.15
C ALA A 399 -11.69 -26.61 5.94
N ILE A 400 -12.70 -25.74 6.07
CA ILE A 400 -13.60 -25.33 5.00
C ILE A 400 -13.45 -23.82 4.82
N VAL A 401 -13.02 -23.39 3.63
CA VAL A 401 -12.97 -21.98 3.26
C VAL A 401 -14.37 -21.54 2.84
N LEU A 402 -14.95 -20.58 3.56
CA LEU A 402 -16.30 -20.06 3.33
C LEU A 402 -16.31 -18.80 2.46
N GLN A 403 -15.27 -17.96 2.60
CA GLN A 403 -15.07 -16.76 1.80
C GLN A 403 -13.58 -16.55 1.53
N HIS A 404 -13.20 -16.23 0.29
CA HIS A 404 -11.81 -16.00 -0.10
C HIS A 404 -11.59 -14.55 -0.55
N ASP A 405 -10.81 -13.81 0.24
CA ASP A 405 -10.40 -12.42 -0.01
C ASP A 405 -8.89 -12.24 0.23
N GLY A 406 -8.08 -13.25 -0.09
CA GLY A 406 -6.63 -13.27 0.13
C GLY A 406 -6.18 -13.75 1.52
N ASN A 407 -4.90 -14.11 1.63
CA ASN A 407 -4.19 -14.62 2.80
C ASN A 407 -4.83 -15.85 3.49
N ILE A 408 -5.24 -16.84 2.70
CA ILE A 408 -5.86 -18.07 3.23
C ILE A 408 -4.90 -18.86 4.13
N MET A 409 -3.60 -18.89 3.79
CA MET A 409 -2.63 -19.73 4.51
C MET A 409 -2.45 -19.32 5.98
N ASP A 410 -2.39 -18.03 6.26
CA ASP A 410 -2.25 -17.54 7.63
C ASP A 410 -3.54 -17.79 8.43
N ALA A 411 -4.69 -17.56 7.80
CA ALA A 411 -5.99 -17.85 8.38
C ALA A 411 -6.14 -19.34 8.72
N LEU A 412 -5.72 -20.23 7.81
CA LEU A 412 -5.65 -21.67 8.05
C LEU A 412 -4.73 -21.99 9.24
N SER A 413 -3.53 -21.42 9.28
CA SER A 413 -2.58 -21.73 10.36
C SER A 413 -3.06 -21.25 11.73
N LEU A 414 -3.61 -20.04 11.82
CA LEU A 414 -4.21 -19.52 13.05
C LEU A 414 -5.40 -20.38 13.49
N GLY A 415 -6.22 -20.78 12.52
CA GLY A 415 -7.39 -21.62 12.73
C GLY A 415 -7.05 -23.02 13.23
N VAL A 416 -6.03 -23.66 12.65
CA VAL A 416 -5.57 -24.98 13.09
C VAL A 416 -5.11 -24.91 14.54
N LYS A 417 -4.30 -23.91 14.89
CA LYS A 417 -3.83 -23.74 16.27
C LYS A 417 -4.98 -23.48 17.24
N ALA A 418 -5.94 -22.64 16.87
CA ALA A 418 -7.12 -22.35 17.69
C ALA A 418 -8.04 -23.59 17.86
N ALA A 419 -8.25 -24.37 16.80
CA ALA A 419 -9.09 -25.56 16.83
C ALA A 419 -8.43 -26.69 17.65
N LEU A 420 -7.11 -26.85 17.55
CA LEU A 420 -6.35 -27.78 18.39
C LEU A 420 -6.37 -27.38 19.88
N PHE A 421 -6.33 -26.08 20.19
CA PHE A 421 -6.46 -25.59 21.58
C PHE A 421 -7.82 -25.94 22.20
N ASP A 422 -8.88 -25.83 21.41
CA ASP A 422 -10.25 -26.17 21.82
C ASP A 422 -10.51 -27.68 21.91
N THR A 423 -9.64 -28.50 21.28
CA THR A 423 -9.86 -29.94 21.13
C THR A 423 -9.89 -30.66 22.47
N GLN A 424 -10.99 -31.36 22.71
CA GLN A 424 -11.20 -32.23 23.87
C GLN A 424 -11.25 -33.69 23.44
N ILE A 425 -10.32 -34.48 23.98
CA ILE A 425 -10.20 -35.91 23.71
C ILE A 425 -10.64 -36.66 24.95
N CYS A 426 -11.48 -37.68 24.80
CA CYS A 426 -11.88 -38.51 25.93
C CYS A 426 -10.72 -39.37 26.42
N ASN A 427 -10.65 -39.56 27.74
CA ASN A 427 -9.81 -40.59 28.31
C ASN A 427 -10.42 -41.96 27.97
N VAL A 428 -9.56 -42.90 27.58
CA VAL A 428 -9.93 -44.28 27.29
C VAL A 428 -9.07 -45.20 28.13
N ILE A 429 -9.67 -46.29 28.59
CA ILE A 429 -8.99 -47.32 29.37
C ILE A 429 -8.65 -48.45 28.40
N VAL A 430 -7.35 -48.71 28.24
CA VAL A 430 -6.88 -49.84 27.43
C VAL A 430 -6.61 -51.04 28.34
N ARG A 431 -7.33 -52.14 28.12
CA ARG A 431 -7.18 -53.39 28.87
C ARG A 431 -6.56 -54.47 27.97
N PRO A 432 -5.60 -55.26 28.46
CA PRO A 432 -5.12 -56.42 27.71
C PRO A 432 -6.25 -57.45 27.56
N ALA A 433 -6.33 -58.06 26.39
CA ALA A 433 -7.22 -59.17 26.06
C ALA A 433 -6.40 -60.38 25.58
N ASP A 434 -7.09 -61.49 25.27
CA ASP A 434 -6.43 -62.72 24.83
C ASP A 434 -5.71 -62.54 23.47
N GLU A 435 -4.66 -63.33 23.26
CA GLU A 435 -3.86 -63.36 22.03
C GLU A 435 -3.13 -62.04 21.67
N GLY A 436 -2.77 -61.21 22.66
CA GLY A 436 -2.03 -59.96 22.43
C GLY A 436 -2.88 -58.83 21.84
N LYS A 437 -4.21 -58.95 21.89
CA LYS A 437 -5.17 -57.90 21.55
C LYS A 437 -5.41 -57.01 22.77
N PHE A 438 -5.85 -55.78 22.54
CA PHE A 438 -6.28 -54.87 23.60
C PHE A 438 -7.75 -54.48 23.40
N LEU A 439 -8.49 -54.38 24.49
CA LEU A 439 -9.85 -53.84 24.53
C LEU A 439 -9.81 -52.39 24.99
N ILE A 440 -10.69 -51.57 24.43
CA ILE A 440 -10.77 -50.14 24.73
C ILE A 440 -12.12 -49.87 25.34
N ASP A 441 -12.10 -49.54 26.63
CA ASP A 441 -13.29 -49.22 27.41
C ASP A 441 -13.34 -47.72 27.68
N LEU A 442 -14.56 -47.17 27.74
CA LEU A 442 -14.78 -45.81 28.25
C LEU A 442 -14.88 -45.87 29.78
N PRO A 443 -14.28 -44.91 30.50
CA PRO A 443 -14.46 -44.80 31.95
C PRO A 443 -15.94 -44.51 32.29
N ASP A 444 -16.38 -44.95 33.47
CA ASP A 444 -17.75 -44.75 33.96
C ASP A 444 -18.12 -43.25 34.06
N GLU A 445 -17.14 -42.39 34.36
CA GLU A 445 -17.23 -40.93 34.23
C GLU A 445 -16.40 -40.45 33.04
N ILE A 446 -17.06 -39.85 32.05
CA ILE A 446 -16.41 -39.31 30.85
C ILE A 446 -15.55 -38.11 31.25
N SER A 447 -14.25 -38.33 31.33
CA SER A 447 -13.25 -37.28 31.53
C SER A 447 -12.55 -36.98 30.21
N THR A 448 -12.35 -35.70 29.92
CA THR A 448 -11.64 -35.25 28.73
C THR A 448 -10.31 -34.59 29.09
N TRP A 449 -9.41 -34.52 28.13
CA TRP A 449 -8.17 -33.79 28.22
C TRP A 449 -7.93 -32.94 26.98
N LYS A 450 -7.13 -31.88 27.15
CA LYS A 450 -6.81 -30.91 26.10
C LYS A 450 -5.36 -31.03 25.65
N LEU A 451 -5.12 -30.71 24.39
CA LEU A 451 -3.78 -30.64 23.80
C LEU A 451 -3.07 -29.37 24.29
N ASP A 452 -1.79 -29.48 24.62
CA ASP A 452 -0.91 -28.32 24.72
C ASP A 452 -0.41 -27.91 23.33
N VAL A 453 -0.76 -26.70 22.92
CA VAL A 453 -0.45 -26.09 21.61
C VAL A 453 0.56 -24.95 21.70
N THR A 454 1.18 -24.72 22.86
CA THR A 454 2.20 -23.67 23.04
C THR A 454 3.29 -23.76 21.95
N SER A 455 3.83 -24.96 21.75
CA SER A 455 4.84 -25.30 20.75
C SER A 455 4.30 -25.57 19.34
N ALA A 456 2.99 -25.40 19.10
CA ALA A 456 2.42 -25.55 17.76
C ALA A 456 2.89 -24.40 16.84
N PRO A 457 3.35 -24.70 15.62
CA PRO A 457 3.86 -23.69 14.70
C PRO A 457 2.74 -22.80 14.15
N LEU A 458 3.11 -21.57 13.79
CA LEU A 458 2.30 -20.71 12.93
C LEU A 458 3.00 -20.52 11.59
N ILE A 459 2.25 -20.68 10.51
CA ILE A 459 2.68 -20.37 9.16
C ILE A 459 2.32 -18.90 8.88
N VAL A 460 3.30 -18.16 8.37
CA VAL A 460 3.15 -16.80 7.88
C VAL A 460 3.51 -16.76 6.40
N ALA A 461 2.63 -16.17 5.60
CA ALA A 461 2.84 -15.86 4.20
C ALA A 461 3.54 -14.51 4.06
N VAL A 462 4.72 -14.53 3.45
CA VAL A 462 5.49 -13.32 3.14
C VAL A 462 5.74 -13.24 1.65
N THR A 463 5.31 -12.14 1.04
CA THR A 463 5.47 -11.87 -0.38
C THR A 463 6.41 -10.71 -0.54
N ARG A 464 7.27 -10.77 -1.57
CA ARG A 464 8.12 -9.63 -1.93
C ARG A 464 7.53 -8.89 -3.13
N ILE A 465 7.22 -7.62 -2.94
CA ILE A 465 6.80 -6.71 -4.01
C ILE A 465 7.87 -5.62 -4.11
N GLY A 466 8.63 -5.63 -5.21
CA GLY A 466 9.82 -4.78 -5.36
C GLY A 466 10.89 -5.09 -4.30
N ASN A 467 11.24 -4.10 -3.48
CA ASN A 467 12.22 -4.24 -2.40
C ASN A 467 11.61 -4.40 -1.00
N GLN A 468 10.30 -4.59 -0.88
CA GLN A 468 9.63 -4.69 0.40
C GLN A 468 8.96 -6.06 0.58
N SER A 469 8.98 -6.52 1.83
CA SER A 469 8.25 -7.69 2.29
C SER A 469 6.87 -7.24 2.76
N VAL A 470 5.83 -7.83 2.17
CA VAL A 470 4.42 -7.55 2.43
C VAL A 470 3.78 -8.79 3.06
N PHE A 471 2.90 -8.55 4.01
CA PHE A 471 2.15 -9.55 4.77
C PHE A 471 0.65 -9.29 4.63
N ASP A 472 -0.18 -10.31 4.81
CA ASP A 472 -1.64 -10.24 4.69
C ASP A 472 -2.17 -9.62 3.40
N LEU A 473 -1.75 -10.20 2.26
CA LEU A 473 -2.22 -9.77 0.96
C LEU A 473 -3.72 -10.00 0.78
N ASP A 474 -4.41 -9.01 0.22
CA ASP A 474 -5.78 -9.20 -0.27
C ASP A 474 -5.82 -10.00 -1.58
N LEU A 475 -7.02 -10.36 -2.05
CA LEU A 475 -7.17 -11.17 -3.26
C LEU A 475 -6.60 -10.47 -4.52
N SER A 476 -6.70 -9.15 -4.60
CA SER A 476 -6.20 -8.39 -5.75
C SER A 476 -4.67 -8.33 -5.74
N GLU A 477 -4.09 -8.14 -4.56
CA GLU A 477 -2.66 -8.11 -4.31
C GLU A 477 -2.01 -9.49 -4.55
N GLU A 478 -2.66 -10.58 -4.11
CA GLU A 478 -2.21 -11.95 -4.41
C GLU A 478 -2.12 -12.22 -5.92
N LEU A 479 -3.08 -11.70 -6.71
CA LEU A 479 -3.06 -11.85 -8.17
C LEU A 479 -1.93 -11.07 -8.85
N CYS A 480 -1.43 -10.01 -8.21
CA CYS A 480 -0.27 -9.25 -8.66
C CYS A 480 1.05 -9.82 -8.12
N SER A 481 1.00 -10.75 -7.17
CA SER A 481 2.17 -11.38 -6.58
C SER A 481 2.74 -12.48 -7.50
N ASN A 482 4.06 -12.47 -7.68
CA ASN A 482 4.75 -13.49 -8.47
C ASN A 482 5.43 -14.56 -7.60
N ASN A 483 5.65 -14.26 -6.31
CA ASN A 483 6.41 -15.07 -5.37
C ASN A 483 5.93 -14.86 -3.93
N THR A 484 5.52 -15.94 -3.29
CA THR A 484 5.14 -15.95 -1.88
C THR A 484 5.92 -17.06 -1.17
N LEU A 485 6.46 -16.74 0.00
CA LEU A 485 7.16 -17.69 0.86
C LEU A 485 6.26 -18.00 2.06
N TYR A 486 5.95 -19.28 2.28
CA TYR A 486 5.28 -19.76 3.48
C TYR A 486 6.34 -20.22 4.48
N VAL A 487 6.32 -19.63 5.66
CA VAL A 487 7.30 -19.88 6.72
C VAL A 487 6.57 -20.37 7.95
N GLY A 488 6.77 -21.64 8.31
CA GLY A 488 6.27 -22.23 9.55
C GLY A 488 7.23 -21.96 10.69
N ILE A 489 6.74 -21.39 11.79
CA ILE A 489 7.56 -20.89 12.90
C ILE A 489 7.00 -21.43 14.21
N LYS A 490 7.81 -22.22 14.91
CA LYS A 490 7.59 -22.59 16.30
C LYS A 490 8.18 -21.50 17.19
N GLN A 491 7.39 -20.97 18.12
CA GLN A 491 7.87 -20.01 19.11
C GLN A 491 8.48 -20.72 20.32
N GLY A 492 9.48 -20.09 20.93
CA GLY A 492 10.09 -20.54 22.19
C GLY A 492 9.13 -20.41 23.37
N GLU A 493 9.47 -21.06 24.48
CA GLU A 493 8.62 -21.10 25.68
C GLU A 493 8.71 -19.79 26.49
N ASN A 494 9.81 -19.03 26.33
CA ASN A 494 10.03 -17.74 26.99
C ASN A 494 9.71 -16.55 26.06
N GLU A 495 8.95 -15.59 26.56
CA GLU A 495 8.47 -14.42 25.81
C GLU A 495 9.59 -13.41 25.45
N GLU A 496 10.72 -13.42 26.16
CA GLU A 496 11.78 -12.40 26.03
C GLU A 496 13.04 -12.88 25.25
N ASP A 497 13.20 -14.19 24.99
CA ASP A 497 14.43 -14.71 24.39
C ASP A 497 14.25 -15.05 22.91
N ASN A 498 14.87 -14.25 22.04
CA ASN A 498 14.86 -14.41 20.58
C ASN A 498 15.48 -15.74 20.10
N SER A 499 16.23 -16.43 20.96
CA SER A 499 17.10 -17.55 20.62
C SER A 499 16.40 -18.90 20.41
N GLU A 500 15.12 -19.05 20.81
CA GLU A 500 14.41 -20.33 20.78
C GLU A 500 13.34 -20.47 19.67
N SER A 501 13.14 -19.45 18.82
CA SER A 501 12.19 -19.58 17.70
C SER A 501 12.80 -20.43 16.58
N LEU A 502 12.12 -21.51 16.20
CA LEU A 502 12.60 -22.47 15.20
C LEU A 502 11.71 -22.41 13.97
N ILE A 503 12.32 -22.37 12.80
CA ILE A 503 11.60 -22.50 11.53
C ILE A 503 11.36 -23.98 11.27
N THR A 504 10.09 -24.38 11.19
CA THR A 504 9.66 -25.78 11.01
C THR A 504 9.54 -26.15 9.54
N CYS A 505 9.12 -25.21 8.69
CA CYS A 505 9.03 -25.41 7.25
C CYS A 505 9.24 -24.10 6.49
N ILE A 506 9.86 -24.20 5.31
CA ILE A 506 9.90 -23.11 4.33
C ILE A 506 9.40 -23.68 3.01
N LYS A 507 8.41 -23.03 2.42
CA LYS A 507 7.90 -23.40 1.10
C LYS A 507 7.73 -22.16 0.24
N LYS A 508 8.33 -22.18 -0.95
CA LYS A 508 8.20 -21.10 -1.93
C LYS A 508 7.13 -21.47 -2.95
N VAL A 509 6.16 -20.58 -3.12
CA VAL A 509 5.04 -20.70 -4.06
C VAL A 509 5.11 -19.54 -5.05
N GLY A 510 4.75 -19.80 -6.30
CA GLY A 510 4.88 -18.84 -7.40
C GLY A 510 6.09 -19.08 -8.31
N GLY A 511 6.04 -18.50 -9.50
CA GLY A 511 6.97 -18.79 -10.60
C GLY A 511 8.25 -17.95 -10.63
N GLY A 512 8.33 -16.84 -9.90
CA GLY A 512 9.47 -15.92 -9.95
C GLY A 512 10.71 -16.44 -9.19
N ALA A 513 11.88 -15.84 -9.42
CA ALA A 513 13.07 -16.12 -8.61
C ALA A 513 13.09 -15.25 -7.35
N VAL A 514 13.72 -15.73 -6.27
CA VAL A 514 13.98 -14.97 -5.04
C VAL A 514 15.47 -15.06 -4.75
N GLU A 515 16.12 -13.91 -4.56
CA GLU A 515 17.53 -13.84 -4.17
C GLU A 515 17.72 -14.31 -2.73
N ILE A 516 18.87 -14.95 -2.45
CA ILE A 516 19.14 -15.54 -1.13
C ILE A 516 19.15 -14.49 -0.03
N ASP A 517 19.82 -13.34 -0.26
CA ASP A 517 19.88 -12.26 0.72
C ASP A 517 18.50 -11.69 1.03
N SER A 518 17.68 -11.54 -0.01
CA SER A 518 16.27 -11.12 0.13
C SER A 518 15.43 -12.17 0.88
N MET A 519 15.71 -13.46 0.70
CA MET A 519 15.02 -14.53 1.42
C MET A 519 15.34 -14.50 2.91
N VAL A 520 16.61 -14.24 3.29
CA VAL A 520 17.00 -14.11 4.71
C VAL A 520 16.26 -12.94 5.37
N GLU A 521 16.20 -11.79 4.70
CA GLU A 521 15.44 -10.62 5.17
C GLU A 521 13.95 -10.94 5.37
N MET A 522 13.34 -11.69 4.44
CA MET A 522 11.95 -12.12 4.54
C MET A 522 11.72 -13.06 5.73
N LEU A 523 12.65 -13.97 5.99
CA LEU A 523 12.56 -14.91 7.12
C LEU A 523 12.65 -14.20 8.47
N GLU A 524 13.54 -13.21 8.60
CA GLU A 524 13.66 -12.42 9.83
C GLU A 524 12.37 -11.66 10.14
N LYS A 525 11.78 -11.00 9.13
CA LYS A 525 10.51 -10.28 9.28
C LYS A 525 9.33 -11.21 9.57
N ALA A 526 9.25 -12.35 8.87
CA ALA A 526 8.22 -13.36 9.11
C ALA A 526 8.30 -13.90 10.55
N THR A 527 9.51 -14.10 11.07
CA THR A 527 9.72 -14.52 12.47
C THR A 527 9.21 -13.48 13.46
N HIS A 528 9.47 -12.21 13.21
CA HIS A 528 8.95 -11.14 14.07
C HIS A 528 7.42 -11.10 14.09
N ILE A 529 6.78 -11.17 12.92
CA ILE A 529 5.33 -11.10 12.80
C ILE A 529 4.64 -12.34 13.37
N ALA A 530 5.17 -13.54 13.10
CA ALA A 530 4.62 -14.79 13.65
C ALA A 530 4.56 -14.77 15.18
N ARG A 531 5.57 -14.18 15.83
CA ARG A 531 5.60 -14.02 17.29
C ARG A 531 4.50 -13.10 17.79
N ASN A 532 4.31 -11.95 17.13
CA ASN A 532 3.28 -10.99 17.51
C ASN A 532 1.88 -11.62 17.35
N LEU A 533 1.64 -12.32 16.25
CA LEU A 533 0.39 -13.04 16.00
C LEU A 533 0.14 -14.15 17.03
N ASN A 534 1.17 -14.96 17.31
CA ASN A 534 1.05 -16.05 18.28
C ASN A 534 0.78 -15.52 19.69
N PHE A 535 1.46 -14.46 20.11
CA PHE A 535 1.23 -13.82 21.40
C PHE A 535 -0.21 -13.29 21.51
N GLY A 536 -0.67 -12.58 20.47
CA GLY A 536 -2.06 -12.10 20.40
C GLY A 536 -3.08 -13.24 20.45
N LEU A 537 -2.84 -14.33 19.71
CA LEU A 537 -3.69 -15.51 19.66
C LEU A 537 -3.76 -16.21 21.04
N MET A 538 -2.61 -16.55 21.62
CA MET A 538 -2.55 -17.28 22.89
C MET A 538 -3.17 -16.47 24.03
N ASN A 539 -3.00 -15.14 24.04
CA ASN A 539 -3.66 -14.27 25.00
C ASN A 539 -5.18 -14.26 24.86
N LYS A 540 -5.70 -14.31 23.62
CA LYS A 540 -7.14 -14.35 23.36
C LYS A 540 -7.73 -15.72 23.73
N LEU A 541 -7.01 -16.80 23.44
CA LEU A 541 -7.42 -18.18 23.77
C LEU A 541 -7.41 -18.46 25.28
N LYS A 542 -6.44 -17.92 26.03
CA LYS A 542 -6.35 -18.07 27.50
C LYS A 542 -7.35 -17.19 28.28
N LYS A 543 -7.88 -16.12 27.67
CA LYS A 543 -8.84 -15.19 28.31
C LYS A 543 -10.29 -15.67 28.23
N ARG A 544 -10.58 -16.66 27.40
CA ARG A 544 -11.86 -17.39 27.35
C ARG A 544 -11.75 -18.64 28.22
#